data_AF-A0A536EKR8-F1
#
_entry.id   AF-A0A536EKR8-F1
#
_cell.length_a   1.000
_cell.length_b   1.000
_cell.length_c   1.000
_cell.angle_alpha   90.00
_cell.angle_beta   90.00
_cell.angle_gamma   90.00
#
_symmetry.space_group_name_H-M   'P 1'
#
loop_
_entity.id
_entity.type
_entity.pdbx_description
1 polymer ?
#
loop_
_entity_poly.entity_id
_entity_poly.type
_entity_poly.pdbx_seq_one_letter_code
_entity_poly.pdbx_strand_id
1 'polypeptide(L)'
;MLPASAAIIGYGRFGRLWAAILASDFDVCVHDVNPAAMAAARADGVRAVDLDDALGTDAIFYCVPISALEPTVAEHATRLTGLSGAPLFADVLSVKVLPRRVFEHHLPPSCSALLTHPLFGPDSADAGTLSGHRIVLDSLRMDGDAFDEWKDLFERKGLTTMVMSSDEHDRLAAASQGVTHFVGRTLERFGFVPTQVDTLGTRKLHEVADQVCNDTWQLFIDLETQNPHTAAMRVLLSDAENAVFDALLPDRIDTDKLVIGIQGGPGSFNEEAARHYVSRSPDERYELAYLHTTENVLRALEAGAVDRGLFAIHSSHGGVVTESIQAMAQRRFAIVEEFEIRIAHALMVAPTADIDKVDTIMTHPQVLSQCRTTLDRDYSHLRLKSGEGDLIDHAKVAELLGRGELPPTVATMGSSALADLYGLRVVARDLQDIAENFTSFLWVRRPGAR
;
A
#
# COMPACT_ATOMS: atom_id res chain seq x y z
N MET A 1 42.22 -7.71 -26.65
CA MET A 1 43.24 -8.05 -25.64
C MET A 1 42.78 -7.46 -24.32
N LEU A 2 42.67 -8.31 -23.29
CA LEU A 2 42.23 -7.90 -21.96
C LEU A 2 43.14 -6.79 -21.39
N PRO A 3 42.59 -5.89 -20.56
CA PRO A 3 43.36 -4.81 -19.93
C PRO A 3 44.48 -5.34 -19.03
N ALA A 4 45.51 -4.53 -18.78
CA ALA A 4 46.59 -4.90 -17.86
C ALA A 4 46.29 -4.46 -16.41
N SER A 5 45.55 -3.36 -16.25
CA SER A 5 45.19 -2.77 -14.96
C SER A 5 43.68 -2.56 -14.82
N ALA A 6 43.17 -2.66 -13.60
CA ALA A 6 41.76 -2.44 -13.30
C ALA A 6 41.57 -1.63 -12.01
N ALA A 7 40.77 -0.56 -12.07
CA ALA A 7 40.33 0.18 -10.90
C ALA A 7 38.94 -0.25 -10.43
N ILE A 8 38.77 -0.40 -9.12
CA ILE A 8 37.46 -0.57 -8.48
C ILE A 8 37.05 0.75 -7.84
N ILE A 9 35.97 1.34 -8.32
CA ILE A 9 35.35 2.54 -7.73
C ILE A 9 34.27 2.08 -6.75
N GLY A 10 34.50 2.29 -5.46
CA GLY A 10 33.65 1.81 -4.37
C GLY A 10 34.20 0.52 -3.75
N TYR A 11 34.71 0.63 -2.52
CA TYR A 11 35.31 -0.45 -1.73
C TYR A 11 34.38 -0.89 -0.57
N GLY A 12 33.09 -0.95 -0.87
CA GLY A 12 32.07 -1.54 -0.01
C GLY A 12 32.16 -3.08 0.04
N ARG A 13 31.12 -3.72 0.59
CA ARG A 13 31.05 -5.19 0.72
C ARG A 13 31.29 -5.91 -0.62
N PHE A 14 30.57 -5.51 -1.66
CA PHE A 14 30.71 -6.10 -2.99
C PHE A 14 32.02 -5.70 -3.68
N GLY A 15 32.43 -4.43 -3.57
CA GLY A 15 33.69 -3.94 -4.15
C GLY A 15 34.92 -4.70 -3.63
N ARG A 16 34.94 -5.08 -2.35
CA ARG A 16 35.98 -5.97 -1.77
C ARG A 16 36.03 -7.34 -2.45
N LEU A 17 34.88 -7.99 -2.58
CA LEU A 17 34.77 -9.28 -3.26
C LEU A 17 35.20 -9.15 -4.72
N TRP A 18 34.73 -8.12 -5.42
CA TRP A 18 35.04 -7.90 -6.83
C TRP A 18 36.54 -7.61 -7.06
N ALA A 19 37.16 -6.80 -6.20
CA ALA A 19 38.61 -6.58 -6.22
C ALA A 19 39.39 -7.90 -6.07
N ALA A 20 38.99 -8.76 -5.13
CA ALA A 20 39.61 -10.06 -4.92
C ALA A 20 39.42 -11.01 -6.12
N ILE A 21 38.24 -10.99 -6.76
CA ILE A 21 37.95 -11.78 -7.96
C ILE A 21 38.85 -11.37 -9.12
N LEU A 22 39.09 -10.07 -9.30
CA LEU A 22 39.86 -9.53 -10.43
C LEU A 22 41.38 -9.53 -10.21
N ALA A 23 41.85 -9.61 -8.96
CA ALA A 23 43.27 -9.53 -8.61
C ALA A 23 44.13 -10.67 -9.19
N SER A 24 43.53 -11.77 -9.64
CA SER A 24 44.27 -12.85 -10.31
C SER A 24 44.64 -12.55 -11.77
N ASP A 25 43.97 -11.57 -12.40
CA ASP A 25 44.09 -11.31 -13.84
C ASP A 25 44.59 -9.90 -14.15
N PHE A 26 44.43 -8.95 -13.21
CA PHE A 26 44.75 -7.54 -13.42
C PHE A 26 45.60 -6.99 -12.27
N ASP A 27 46.39 -5.95 -12.55
CA ASP A 27 46.90 -5.06 -11.49
C ASP A 27 45.74 -4.22 -10.94
N VAL A 28 45.16 -4.68 -9.82
CA VAL A 28 43.97 -4.07 -9.22
C VAL A 28 44.33 -2.93 -8.29
N CYS A 29 43.74 -1.77 -8.51
CA CYS A 29 43.70 -0.67 -7.57
C CYS A 29 42.27 -0.32 -7.16
N VAL A 30 42.11 0.42 -6.06
CA VAL A 30 40.79 0.80 -5.55
C VAL A 30 40.75 2.26 -5.17
N HIS A 31 39.59 2.87 -5.40
CA HIS A 31 39.26 4.21 -4.97
C HIS A 31 37.86 4.24 -4.35
N ASP A 32 37.69 4.94 -3.25
CA ASP A 32 36.42 5.17 -2.59
C ASP A 32 36.38 6.59 -2.02
N VAL A 33 35.23 7.26 -2.15
CA VAL A 33 35.00 8.59 -1.60
C VAL A 33 35.04 8.61 -0.06
N ASN A 34 34.80 7.46 0.57
CA ASN A 34 34.84 7.28 2.02
C ASN A 34 36.28 6.97 2.49
N PRO A 35 36.90 7.85 3.29
CA PRO A 35 38.24 7.63 3.82
C PRO A 35 38.38 6.34 4.65
N ALA A 36 37.29 5.88 5.31
CA ALA A 36 37.30 4.64 6.07
C ALA A 36 37.38 3.41 5.16
N ALA A 37 36.72 3.43 4.01
CA ALA A 37 36.82 2.37 3.01
C ALA A 37 38.23 2.32 2.40
N MET A 38 38.82 3.49 2.12
CA MET A 38 40.21 3.61 1.68
C MET A 38 41.22 3.08 2.71
N ALA A 39 41.01 3.36 4.01
CA ALA A 39 41.84 2.81 5.07
C ALA A 39 41.70 1.29 5.17
N ALA A 40 40.49 0.76 5.00
CA ALA A 40 40.26 -0.68 5.01
C ALA A 40 40.91 -1.38 3.82
N ALA A 41 40.87 -0.80 2.61
CA ALA A 41 41.59 -1.33 1.45
C ALA A 41 43.09 -1.51 1.73
N ARG A 42 43.72 -0.52 2.37
CA ARG A 42 45.14 -0.61 2.75
C ARG A 42 45.39 -1.70 3.80
N ALA A 43 44.47 -1.86 4.75
CA ALA A 43 44.55 -2.91 5.77
C ALA A 43 44.39 -4.31 5.16
N ASP A 44 43.54 -4.45 4.14
CA ASP A 44 43.33 -5.68 3.37
C ASP A 44 44.47 -5.95 2.36
N GLY A 45 45.48 -5.07 2.29
CA GLY A 45 46.64 -5.21 1.41
C GLY A 45 46.40 -4.81 -0.05
N VAL A 46 45.27 -4.15 -0.34
CA VAL A 46 44.88 -3.73 -1.70
C VAL A 46 45.41 -2.33 -2.00
N ARG A 47 45.86 -2.10 -3.25
CA ARG A 47 46.44 -0.83 -3.71
C ARG A 47 45.39 0.29 -3.76
N ALA A 48 45.27 1.06 -2.68
CA ALA A 48 44.37 2.20 -2.60
C ALA A 48 45.00 3.48 -3.20
N VAL A 49 44.36 4.09 -4.20
CA VAL A 49 44.88 5.23 -4.98
C VAL A 49 43.94 6.43 -4.96
N ASP A 50 44.41 7.60 -5.39
CA ASP A 50 43.53 8.74 -5.63
C ASP A 50 42.66 8.53 -6.88
N LEU A 51 41.71 9.44 -7.09
CA LEU A 51 40.75 9.30 -8.19
C LEU A 51 41.43 9.39 -9.56
N ASP A 52 42.43 10.27 -9.71
CA ASP A 52 43.05 10.51 -11.00
C ASP A 52 43.90 9.30 -11.41
N ASP A 53 44.61 8.70 -10.47
CA ASP A 53 45.32 7.43 -10.64
C ASP A 53 44.38 6.26 -10.96
N ALA A 54 43.21 6.20 -10.31
CA ALA A 54 42.19 5.18 -10.60
C ALA A 54 41.62 5.31 -12.02
N LEU A 55 41.27 6.54 -12.42
CA LEU A 55 40.75 6.83 -13.76
C LEU A 55 41.79 6.65 -14.87
N GLY A 56 43.08 6.61 -14.52
CA GLY A 56 44.19 6.32 -15.45
C GLY A 56 44.39 4.84 -15.78
N THR A 57 43.63 3.91 -15.18
CA THR A 57 43.72 2.47 -15.45
C THR A 57 43.02 2.06 -16.75
N ASP A 58 43.33 0.87 -17.26
CA ASP A 58 42.78 0.37 -18.53
C ASP A 58 41.29 -0.03 -18.42
N ALA A 59 40.83 -0.42 -17.23
CA ALA A 59 39.44 -0.76 -16.94
C ALA A 59 38.98 -0.21 -15.60
N ILE A 60 37.76 0.34 -15.55
CA ILE A 60 37.20 0.99 -14.37
C ILE A 60 35.86 0.34 -14.05
N PHE A 61 35.75 -0.32 -12.90
CA PHE A 61 34.54 -0.99 -12.42
C PHE A 61 33.84 -0.15 -11.34
N TYR A 62 32.62 0.29 -11.63
CA TYR A 62 31.75 0.97 -10.67
C TYR A 62 31.05 -0.06 -9.76
N CYS A 63 31.54 -0.15 -8.53
CA CYS A 63 31.01 -0.95 -7.41
C CYS A 63 30.37 -0.05 -6.33
N VAL A 64 29.65 0.99 -6.77
CA VAL A 64 28.96 1.97 -5.92
C VAL A 64 27.47 1.61 -5.76
N PRO A 65 26.76 2.15 -4.75
CA PRO A 65 25.31 2.04 -4.69
C PRO A 65 24.66 2.50 -6.00
N ILE A 66 23.55 1.87 -6.39
CA ILE A 66 22.88 2.13 -7.67
C ILE A 66 22.51 3.61 -7.80
N SER A 67 21.93 4.18 -6.75
CA SER A 67 21.58 5.60 -6.64
C SER A 67 22.77 6.56 -6.71
N ALA A 68 23.98 6.08 -6.40
CA ALA A 68 25.20 6.88 -6.46
C ALA A 68 25.89 6.85 -7.83
N LEU A 69 25.50 5.94 -8.73
CA LEU A 69 26.20 5.77 -10.01
C LEU A 69 26.19 7.06 -10.84
N GLU A 70 25.03 7.65 -11.07
CA GLU A 70 24.90 8.83 -11.93
C GLU A 70 25.75 10.02 -11.44
N PRO A 71 25.65 10.48 -10.17
CA PRO A 71 26.50 11.56 -9.70
C PRO A 71 27.99 11.20 -9.72
N THR A 72 28.38 9.96 -9.40
CA THR A 72 29.78 9.52 -9.47
C THR A 72 30.32 9.57 -10.89
N VAL A 73 29.60 9.00 -11.87
CA VAL A 73 30.03 9.00 -13.28
C VAL A 73 30.05 10.42 -13.84
N ALA A 74 29.08 11.26 -13.47
CA ALA A 74 29.04 12.66 -13.87
C ALA A 74 30.25 13.45 -13.37
N GLU A 75 30.66 13.26 -12.10
CA GLU A 75 31.88 13.85 -11.55
C GLU A 75 33.12 13.37 -12.32
N HIS A 76 33.24 12.05 -12.49
CA HIS A 76 34.41 11.43 -13.11
C HIS A 76 34.57 11.86 -14.57
N ALA A 77 33.46 11.99 -15.30
CA ALA A 77 33.45 12.43 -16.69
C ALA A 77 34.15 13.78 -16.92
N THR A 78 34.12 14.68 -15.92
CA THR A 78 34.83 15.98 -16.00
C THR A 78 36.35 15.82 -16.06
N ARG A 79 36.88 14.71 -15.56
CA ARG A 79 38.32 14.39 -15.49
C ARG A 79 38.82 13.52 -16.64
N LEU A 80 37.91 12.96 -17.44
CA LEU A 80 38.26 12.06 -18.55
C LEU A 80 38.80 12.79 -19.80
N THR A 81 38.68 14.12 -19.88
CA THR A 81 39.00 14.91 -21.09
C THR A 81 40.48 15.04 -21.43
N GLY A 82 41.38 14.44 -20.64
CA GLY A 82 42.85 14.49 -20.83
C GLY A 82 43.57 13.15 -20.74
N LEU A 83 42.84 12.02 -20.70
CA LEU A 83 43.46 10.69 -20.60
C LEU A 83 44.08 10.27 -21.93
N SER A 84 45.28 9.68 -21.86
CA SER A 84 46.05 9.21 -23.02
C SER A 84 45.57 7.86 -23.60
N GLY A 85 44.45 7.32 -23.11
CA GLY A 85 43.86 6.06 -23.53
C GLY A 85 42.32 6.07 -23.49
N ALA A 86 41.71 5.03 -24.03
CA ALA A 86 40.25 4.81 -23.99
C ALA A 86 39.94 3.65 -23.03
N PRO A 87 39.78 3.93 -21.72
CA PRO A 87 39.53 2.87 -20.75
C PRO A 87 38.17 2.20 -20.98
N LEU A 88 38.08 0.95 -20.56
CA LEU A 88 36.81 0.26 -20.43
C LEU A 88 36.08 0.73 -19.16
N PHE A 89 34.81 1.10 -19.29
CA PHE A 89 33.95 1.35 -18.13
C PHE A 89 33.00 0.18 -17.90
N ALA A 90 32.97 -0.35 -16.69
CA ALA A 90 32.09 -1.43 -16.32
C ALA A 90 31.30 -1.11 -15.06
N ASP A 91 30.11 -1.68 -14.95
CA ASP A 91 29.29 -1.62 -13.74
C ASP A 91 29.02 -3.05 -13.25
N VAL A 92 28.79 -3.21 -11.94
CA VAL A 92 28.39 -4.49 -11.31
C VAL A 92 27.06 -4.37 -10.57
N LEU A 93 26.22 -3.40 -10.95
CA LEU A 93 24.99 -3.07 -10.25
C LEU A 93 23.91 -4.13 -10.50
N SER A 94 22.91 -4.17 -9.62
CA SER A 94 21.81 -5.14 -9.75
C SER A 94 20.69 -4.72 -10.71
N VAL A 95 20.80 -3.54 -11.32
CA VAL A 95 19.93 -3.04 -12.41
C VAL A 95 20.80 -2.62 -13.59
N LYS A 96 20.28 -2.61 -14.82
CA LYS A 96 21.08 -2.40 -16.03
C LYS A 96 20.59 -1.27 -16.93
N VAL A 97 19.29 -0.97 -16.94
CA VAL A 97 18.76 0.17 -17.73
C VAL A 97 19.32 1.50 -17.21
N LEU A 98 19.45 1.67 -15.89
CA LEU A 98 20.05 2.86 -15.30
C LEU A 98 21.53 3.02 -15.69
N PRO A 99 22.44 2.05 -15.44
CA PRO A 99 23.83 2.15 -15.87
C PRO A 99 24.01 2.42 -17.36
N ARG A 100 23.23 1.76 -18.22
CA ARG A 100 23.22 2.02 -19.66
C ARG A 100 22.99 3.50 -19.96
N ARG A 101 21.90 4.07 -19.43
CA ARG A 101 21.55 5.48 -19.63
C ARG A 101 22.65 6.41 -19.12
N VAL A 102 23.18 6.14 -17.92
CA VAL A 102 24.22 6.96 -17.29
C VAL A 102 25.49 6.95 -18.13
N PHE A 103 25.95 5.77 -18.56
CA PHE A 103 27.13 5.64 -19.40
C PHE A 103 26.93 6.29 -20.77
N GLU A 104 25.76 6.11 -21.38
CA GLU A 104 25.45 6.72 -22.67
C GLU A 104 25.45 8.25 -22.61
N HIS A 105 24.98 8.83 -21.50
CA HIS A 105 24.86 10.26 -21.30
C HIS A 105 26.17 10.96 -20.90
N HIS A 106 26.93 10.36 -19.98
CA HIS A 106 28.10 11.02 -19.37
C HIS A 106 29.45 10.60 -19.95
N LEU A 107 29.58 9.35 -20.43
CA LEU A 107 30.87 8.88 -20.92
C LEU A 107 31.12 9.31 -22.37
N PRO A 108 32.36 9.70 -22.72
CA PRO A 108 32.71 10.02 -24.10
C PRO A 108 32.34 8.88 -25.07
N PRO A 109 31.85 9.20 -26.29
CA PRO A 109 31.49 8.17 -27.28
C PRO A 109 32.65 7.26 -27.71
N SER A 110 33.89 7.68 -27.48
CA SER A 110 35.11 6.91 -27.78
C SER A 110 35.43 5.82 -26.76
N CYS A 111 34.79 5.82 -25.59
CA CYS A 111 35.06 4.86 -24.53
C CYS A 111 34.20 3.60 -24.70
N SER A 112 34.80 2.44 -24.44
CA SER A 112 34.08 1.16 -24.39
C SER A 112 33.37 0.99 -23.05
N ALA A 113 32.25 0.27 -23.03
CA ALA A 113 31.56 -0.06 -21.79
C ALA A 113 31.02 -1.50 -21.73
N LEU A 114 31.02 -2.07 -20.53
CA LEU A 114 30.48 -3.39 -20.23
C LEU A 114 29.52 -3.30 -19.06
N LEU A 115 28.24 -3.54 -19.30
CA LEU A 115 27.27 -3.58 -18.21
C LEU A 115 27.24 -5.01 -17.67
N THR A 116 27.46 -5.18 -16.36
CA THR A 116 27.46 -6.52 -15.75
C THR A 116 26.55 -6.58 -14.53
N HIS A 117 26.01 -7.77 -14.26
CA HIS A 117 25.39 -8.05 -12.97
C HIS A 117 25.82 -9.44 -12.51
N PRO A 118 26.80 -9.51 -11.59
CA PRO A 118 27.10 -10.74 -10.86
C PRO A 118 25.88 -11.11 -10.00
N LEU A 119 25.22 -12.24 -10.29
CA LEU A 119 24.00 -12.69 -9.59
C LEU A 119 24.34 -13.39 -8.26
N PHE A 120 25.28 -12.82 -7.52
CA PHE A 120 25.80 -13.29 -6.25
C PHE A 120 26.38 -12.11 -5.47
N GLY A 121 26.42 -12.26 -4.15
CA GLY A 121 27.05 -11.30 -3.25
C GLY A 121 28.02 -11.95 -2.27
N PRO A 122 28.59 -11.16 -1.35
CA PRO A 122 29.57 -11.62 -0.35
C PRO A 122 29.05 -12.70 0.60
N ASP A 123 27.74 -12.81 0.74
CA ASP A 123 27.10 -13.84 1.58
C ASP A 123 26.89 -15.17 0.84
N SER A 124 27.05 -15.18 -0.49
CA SER A 124 26.78 -16.35 -1.33
C SER A 124 27.99 -16.89 -2.10
N ALA A 125 29.08 -16.11 -2.23
CA ALA A 125 30.27 -16.49 -2.98
C ALA A 125 31.54 -15.90 -2.37
N ASP A 126 32.65 -16.62 -2.53
CA ASP A 126 34.01 -16.08 -2.33
C ASP A 126 34.80 -16.07 -3.64
N ALA A 127 35.95 -15.38 -3.66
CA ALA A 127 36.76 -15.24 -4.87
C ALA A 127 37.31 -16.58 -5.42
N GLY A 128 37.37 -17.64 -4.61
CA GLY A 128 37.85 -18.97 -4.99
C GLY A 128 36.76 -19.96 -5.41
N THR A 129 35.48 -19.63 -5.19
CA THR A 129 34.34 -20.55 -5.37
C THR A 129 33.25 -19.96 -6.28
N LEU A 130 33.66 -19.41 -7.41
CA LEU A 130 32.71 -18.83 -8.39
C LEU A 130 31.94 -19.89 -9.20
N SER A 131 32.31 -21.17 -9.10
CA SER A 131 31.65 -22.26 -9.83
C SER A 131 30.18 -22.41 -9.42
N GLY A 132 29.28 -22.37 -10.41
CA GLY A 132 27.84 -22.47 -10.19
C GLY A 132 27.13 -21.12 -10.04
N HIS A 133 27.88 -20.01 -9.92
CA HIS A 133 27.33 -18.66 -9.96
C HIS A 133 27.17 -18.16 -11.40
N ARG A 134 26.36 -17.12 -11.56
CA ARG A 134 25.98 -16.56 -12.86
C ARG A 134 26.36 -15.09 -12.93
N ILE A 135 26.70 -14.63 -14.12
CA ILE A 135 26.93 -13.20 -14.41
C ILE A 135 26.20 -12.82 -15.68
N VAL A 136 25.44 -11.73 -15.60
CA VAL A 136 24.78 -11.15 -16.77
C VAL A 136 25.73 -10.15 -17.42
N LEU A 137 25.78 -10.17 -18.75
CA LEU A 137 26.63 -9.30 -19.57
C LEU A 137 25.80 -8.62 -20.66
N ASP A 138 25.99 -7.32 -20.82
CA ASP A 138 25.42 -6.52 -21.90
C ASP A 138 26.51 -5.60 -22.48
N SER A 139 26.76 -5.75 -23.79
CA SER A 139 27.78 -5.00 -24.51
C SER A 139 27.29 -3.59 -24.81
N LEU A 140 28.00 -2.57 -24.30
CA LEU A 140 27.72 -1.17 -24.59
C LEU A 140 28.95 -0.52 -25.22
N ARG A 141 28.90 -0.18 -26.51
CA ARG A 141 30.03 0.44 -27.22
C ARG A 141 31.32 -0.40 -27.18
N MET A 142 31.21 -1.73 -27.10
CA MET A 142 32.33 -2.66 -27.13
C MET A 142 32.29 -3.50 -28.40
N ASP A 143 33.45 -3.74 -29.01
CA ASP A 143 33.57 -4.63 -30.17
C ASP A 143 33.36 -6.11 -29.79
N GLY A 144 33.05 -6.95 -30.80
CA GLY A 144 32.71 -8.35 -30.58
C GLY A 144 33.86 -9.18 -30.01
N ASP A 145 35.09 -8.96 -30.50
CA ASP A 145 36.26 -9.73 -30.08
C ASP A 145 36.63 -9.42 -28.62
N ALA A 146 36.61 -8.15 -28.22
CA ALA A 146 36.82 -7.72 -26.84
C ALA A 146 35.72 -8.23 -25.92
N PHE A 147 34.46 -8.22 -26.37
CA PHE A 147 33.35 -8.77 -25.60
C PHE A 147 33.49 -10.28 -25.35
N ASP A 148 33.88 -11.04 -26.38
CA ASP A 148 34.14 -12.48 -26.26
C ASP A 148 35.31 -12.77 -25.32
N GLU A 149 36.38 -11.95 -25.32
CA GLU A 149 37.48 -12.09 -24.35
C GLU A 149 37.03 -11.92 -22.89
N TRP A 150 36.13 -10.95 -22.61
CA TRP A 150 35.54 -10.75 -21.28
C TRP A 150 34.65 -11.90 -20.87
N LYS A 151 33.82 -12.37 -21.79
CA LYS A 151 32.97 -13.54 -21.57
C LYS A 151 33.81 -14.77 -21.22
N ASP A 152 34.83 -15.06 -22.02
CA ASP A 152 35.74 -16.18 -21.80
C ASP A 152 36.50 -16.05 -20.46
N LEU A 153 36.87 -14.84 -20.05
CA LEU A 153 37.48 -14.59 -18.74
C LEU A 153 36.56 -15.03 -17.60
N PHE A 154 35.30 -14.60 -17.61
CA PHE A 154 34.34 -14.97 -16.57
C PHE A 154 34.03 -16.47 -16.59
N GLU A 155 33.97 -17.09 -17.76
CA GLU A 155 33.78 -18.54 -17.89
C GLU A 155 34.97 -19.35 -17.37
N ARG A 156 36.21 -18.91 -17.63
CA ARG A 156 37.43 -19.54 -17.06
C ARG A 156 37.46 -19.47 -15.53
N LYS A 157 36.83 -18.46 -14.95
CA LYS A 157 36.63 -18.34 -13.49
C LYS A 157 35.54 -19.25 -12.96
N GLY A 158 34.79 -19.95 -13.81
CA GLY A 158 33.72 -20.87 -13.44
C GLY A 158 32.32 -20.25 -13.41
N LEU A 159 32.18 -18.98 -13.80
CA LEU A 159 30.88 -18.32 -13.89
C LEU A 159 30.14 -18.79 -15.15
N THR A 160 28.82 -18.94 -15.03
CA THR A 160 27.95 -19.07 -16.21
C THR A 160 27.58 -17.68 -16.73
N THR A 161 28.00 -17.35 -17.95
CA THR A 161 27.68 -16.06 -18.57
C THR A 161 26.29 -16.07 -19.19
N MET A 162 25.56 -14.97 -19.01
CA MET A 162 24.23 -14.77 -19.55
C MET A 162 24.22 -13.47 -20.35
N VAL A 163 24.18 -13.57 -21.68
CA VAL A 163 24.17 -12.40 -22.56
C VAL A 163 22.73 -12.00 -22.86
N MET A 164 22.35 -10.78 -22.49
CA MET A 164 21.02 -10.22 -22.73
C MET A 164 21.05 -8.70 -22.71
N SER A 165 20.01 -8.06 -23.25
CA SER A 165 19.89 -6.60 -23.18
C SER A 165 19.59 -6.12 -21.76
N SER A 166 19.95 -4.86 -21.47
CA SER A 166 19.66 -4.21 -20.19
C SER A 166 18.17 -4.22 -19.82
N ASP A 167 17.28 -4.00 -20.78
CA ASP A 167 15.83 -4.06 -20.55
C ASP A 167 15.38 -5.49 -20.24
N GLU A 168 15.91 -6.48 -20.97
CA GLU A 168 15.60 -7.89 -20.72
C GLU A 168 16.06 -8.36 -19.35
N HIS A 169 17.29 -7.97 -18.98
CA HIS A 169 17.78 -8.17 -17.64
C HIS A 169 16.83 -7.57 -16.60
N ASP A 170 16.52 -6.27 -16.69
CA ASP A 170 15.75 -5.59 -15.66
C ASP A 170 14.32 -6.14 -15.55
N ARG A 171 13.71 -6.52 -16.66
CA ARG A 171 12.41 -7.19 -16.67
C ARG A 171 12.45 -8.55 -15.97
N LEU A 172 13.46 -9.38 -16.25
CA LEU A 172 13.64 -10.68 -15.58
C LEU A 172 14.00 -10.50 -14.09
N ALA A 173 14.86 -9.53 -13.77
CA ALA A 173 15.25 -9.21 -12.41
C ALA A 173 14.06 -8.72 -11.58
N ALA A 174 13.18 -7.88 -12.14
CA ALA A 174 11.95 -7.45 -11.48
C ALA A 174 11.06 -8.65 -11.11
N ALA A 175 10.87 -9.59 -12.04
CA ALA A 175 10.07 -10.79 -11.82
C ALA A 175 10.73 -11.88 -10.96
N SER A 176 11.97 -11.68 -10.49
CA SER A 176 12.72 -12.64 -9.68
C SER A 176 13.34 -11.99 -8.45
N GLN A 177 14.47 -11.31 -8.59
CA GLN A 177 15.15 -10.61 -7.50
C GLN A 177 14.25 -9.55 -6.86
N GLY A 178 13.55 -8.73 -7.66
CA GLY A 178 12.61 -7.72 -7.16
C GLY A 178 11.54 -8.34 -6.27
N VAL A 179 10.85 -9.38 -6.77
CA VAL A 179 9.87 -10.15 -5.96
C VAL A 179 10.51 -10.70 -4.69
N THR A 180 11.69 -11.29 -4.77
CA THR A 180 12.38 -11.91 -3.61
C THR A 180 12.71 -10.88 -2.53
N HIS A 181 13.29 -9.73 -2.92
CA HIS A 181 13.61 -8.65 -1.99
C HIS A 181 12.35 -8.01 -1.41
N PHE A 182 11.33 -7.75 -2.24
CA PHE A 182 10.08 -7.18 -1.77
C PHE A 182 9.38 -8.09 -0.77
N VAL A 183 9.22 -9.38 -1.08
CA VAL A 183 8.62 -10.36 -0.17
C VAL A 183 9.44 -10.49 1.12
N GLY A 184 10.76 -10.63 1.04
CA GLY A 184 11.59 -10.78 2.24
C GLY A 184 11.53 -9.54 3.16
N ARG A 185 11.50 -8.32 2.60
CA ARG A 185 11.29 -7.09 3.39
C ARG A 185 9.86 -6.97 3.93
N THR A 186 8.86 -7.42 3.19
CA THR A 186 7.48 -7.49 3.69
C THR A 186 7.35 -8.46 4.86
N LEU A 187 8.02 -9.61 4.82
CA LEU A 187 8.06 -10.58 5.94
C LEU A 187 8.72 -9.98 7.19
N GLU A 188 9.80 -9.22 7.02
CA GLU A 188 10.44 -8.48 8.13
C GLU A 188 9.47 -7.47 8.75
N ARG A 189 8.78 -6.67 7.92
CA ARG A 189 7.77 -5.71 8.39
C ARG A 189 6.55 -6.35 9.03
N PHE A 190 6.15 -7.53 8.55
CA PHE A 190 5.08 -8.34 9.15
C PHE A 190 5.48 -8.88 10.55
N GLY A 191 6.77 -8.88 10.89
CA GLY A 191 7.26 -9.45 12.15
C GLY A 191 7.35 -10.96 12.10
N PHE A 192 7.72 -11.52 10.94
CA PHE A 192 7.83 -12.96 10.73
C PHE A 192 9.04 -13.53 11.49
N VAL A 193 8.79 -14.14 12.66
CA VAL A 193 9.83 -14.69 13.55
C VAL A 193 9.79 -16.22 13.61
N PRO A 194 10.96 -16.89 13.77
CA PRO A 194 11.01 -18.35 13.90
C PRO A 194 10.20 -18.90 15.07
N THR A 195 9.62 -20.09 14.89
CA THR A 195 8.81 -20.78 15.91
C THR A 195 9.23 -22.25 16.09
N GLN A 196 8.77 -22.88 17.18
CA GLN A 196 9.05 -24.30 17.45
C GLN A 196 8.37 -25.27 16.47
N VAL A 197 7.38 -24.79 15.71
CA VAL A 197 6.60 -25.59 14.75
C VAL A 197 6.98 -25.31 13.30
N ASP A 198 8.11 -24.62 13.07
CA ASP A 198 8.55 -24.25 11.73
C ASP A 198 8.74 -25.47 10.83
N THR A 199 8.01 -25.44 9.72
CA THR A 199 8.16 -26.44 8.67
C THR A 199 9.40 -26.16 7.82
N LEU A 200 9.73 -27.08 6.89
CA LEU A 200 10.79 -26.83 5.92
C LEU A 200 10.52 -25.57 5.07
N GLY A 201 9.26 -25.35 4.67
CA GLY A 201 8.88 -24.16 3.91
C GLY A 201 9.07 -22.87 4.71
N THR A 202 8.67 -22.89 5.98
CA THR A 202 8.85 -21.77 6.92
C THR A 202 10.32 -21.39 7.06
N ARG A 203 11.22 -22.37 7.23
CA ARG A 203 12.66 -22.11 7.31
C ARG A 203 13.24 -21.47 6.04
N LYS A 204 12.78 -21.90 4.86
CA LYS A 204 13.18 -21.26 3.58
C LYS A 204 12.73 -19.80 3.49
N LEU A 205 11.57 -19.46 4.04
CA LEU A 205 11.12 -18.07 4.09
C LEU A 205 11.96 -17.23 5.06
N HIS A 206 12.39 -17.81 6.19
CA HIS A 206 13.37 -17.16 7.07
C HIS A 206 14.70 -16.95 6.36
N GLU A 207 15.23 -17.95 5.65
CA GLU A 207 16.45 -17.82 4.85
C GLU A 207 16.35 -16.67 3.83
N VAL A 208 15.19 -16.54 3.15
CA VAL A 208 14.93 -15.43 2.22
C VAL A 208 14.92 -14.10 2.95
N ALA A 209 14.18 -13.98 4.06
CA ALA A 209 14.09 -12.75 4.84
C ALA A 209 15.46 -12.33 5.38
N ASP A 210 16.22 -13.26 5.97
CA ASP A 210 17.56 -13.02 6.51
C ASP A 210 18.53 -12.58 5.42
N GLN A 211 18.52 -13.28 4.27
CA GLN A 211 19.38 -12.95 3.13
C GLN A 211 19.14 -11.52 2.65
N VAL A 212 17.89 -11.11 2.41
CA VAL A 212 17.59 -9.78 1.89
C VAL A 212 17.73 -8.68 2.94
N CYS A 213 17.68 -9.04 4.23
CA CYS A 213 17.86 -8.14 5.36
C CYS A 213 19.33 -7.88 5.71
N ASN A 214 20.25 -8.76 5.30
CA ASN A 214 21.69 -8.52 5.39
C ASN A 214 22.18 -7.42 4.43
N ASP A 215 21.42 -7.20 3.35
CA ASP A 215 21.63 -6.06 2.46
C ASP A 215 21.18 -4.75 3.09
N THR A 216 21.76 -3.65 2.62
CA THR A 216 21.38 -2.31 3.09
C THR A 216 19.95 -1.98 2.64
N TRP A 217 19.24 -1.18 3.45
CA TRP A 217 17.93 -0.66 3.05
C TRP A 217 18.02 0.17 1.75
N GLN A 218 19.13 0.88 1.53
CA GLN A 218 19.34 1.65 0.31
C GLN A 218 19.39 0.75 -0.93
N LEU A 219 20.06 -0.40 -0.86
CA LEU A 219 20.07 -1.35 -1.99
C LEU A 219 18.66 -1.84 -2.30
N PHE A 220 17.86 -2.17 -1.29
CA PHE A 220 16.46 -2.54 -1.49
C PHE A 220 15.67 -1.43 -2.19
N ILE A 221 15.75 -0.19 -1.69
CA ILE A 221 15.09 0.96 -2.30
C ILE A 221 15.55 1.13 -3.75
N ASP A 222 16.84 1.01 -4.02
CA ASP A 222 17.37 1.19 -5.36
C ASP A 222 16.89 0.08 -6.33
N LEU A 223 16.89 -1.19 -5.90
CA LEU A 223 16.34 -2.30 -6.69
C LEU A 223 14.88 -2.02 -7.09
N GLU A 224 14.08 -1.53 -6.15
CA GLU A 224 12.64 -1.29 -6.32
C GLU A 224 12.31 0.05 -7.00
N THR A 225 13.23 1.00 -7.09
CA THR A 225 12.94 2.34 -7.64
C THR A 225 13.73 2.67 -8.90
N GLN A 226 14.87 2.02 -9.12
CA GLN A 226 15.73 2.27 -10.28
C GLN A 226 15.52 1.27 -11.41
N ASN A 227 14.85 0.14 -11.14
CA ASN A 227 14.40 -0.78 -12.18
C ASN A 227 12.99 -0.37 -12.67
N PRO A 228 12.82 -0.01 -13.96
CA PRO A 228 11.54 0.50 -14.48
C PRO A 228 10.39 -0.52 -14.44
N HIS A 229 10.69 -1.82 -14.34
CA HIS A 229 9.69 -2.90 -14.35
C HIS A 229 9.15 -3.24 -12.95
N THR A 230 9.81 -2.78 -11.89
CA THR A 230 9.44 -3.15 -10.50
C THR A 230 8.15 -2.48 -10.02
N ALA A 231 7.83 -1.28 -10.51
CA ALA A 231 6.58 -0.61 -10.16
C ALA A 231 5.35 -1.44 -10.57
N ALA A 232 5.33 -1.95 -11.81
CA ALA A 232 4.27 -2.83 -12.29
C ALA A 232 4.26 -4.18 -11.55
N MET A 233 5.45 -4.72 -11.26
CA MET A 233 5.58 -5.95 -10.46
C MET A 233 4.92 -5.81 -9.09
N ARG A 234 5.16 -4.71 -8.36
CA ARG A 234 4.56 -4.49 -7.02
C ARG A 234 3.04 -4.38 -7.06
N VAL A 235 2.49 -3.74 -8.10
CA VAL A 235 1.03 -3.67 -8.30
C VAL A 235 0.47 -5.08 -8.50
N LEU A 236 1.07 -5.87 -9.39
CA LEU A 236 0.64 -7.25 -9.65
C LEU A 236 0.74 -8.15 -8.41
N LEU A 237 1.78 -7.97 -7.60
CA LEU A 237 1.95 -8.74 -6.36
C LEU A 237 0.90 -8.35 -5.32
N SER A 238 0.60 -7.06 -5.17
CA SER A 238 -0.46 -6.55 -4.29
C SER A 238 -1.84 -7.07 -4.74
N ASP A 239 -2.13 -7.05 -6.03
CA ASP A 239 -3.37 -7.61 -6.59
C ASP A 239 -3.49 -9.12 -6.34
N ALA A 240 -2.38 -9.86 -6.45
CA ALA A 240 -2.35 -11.29 -6.16
C ALA A 240 -2.58 -11.59 -4.68
N GLU A 241 -1.97 -10.82 -3.77
CA GLU A 241 -2.20 -10.91 -2.32
C GLU A 241 -3.68 -10.63 -2.00
N ASN A 242 -4.22 -9.56 -2.58
CA ASN A 242 -5.62 -9.20 -2.45
C ASN A 242 -6.55 -10.31 -2.95
N ALA A 243 -6.27 -10.92 -4.09
CA ALA A 243 -7.08 -12.01 -4.63
C ALA A 243 -7.03 -13.27 -3.76
N VAL A 244 -5.87 -13.61 -3.18
CA VAL A 244 -5.73 -14.73 -2.24
C VAL A 244 -6.50 -14.43 -0.95
N PHE A 245 -6.39 -13.21 -0.42
CA PHE A 245 -7.14 -12.77 0.74
C PHE A 245 -8.66 -12.89 0.50
N ASP A 246 -9.15 -12.34 -0.61
CA ASP A 246 -10.58 -12.34 -0.95
C ASP A 246 -11.11 -13.78 -1.12
N ALA A 247 -10.30 -14.71 -1.64
CA ALA A 247 -10.68 -16.12 -1.80
C ALA A 247 -10.85 -16.89 -0.48
N LEU A 248 -10.34 -16.37 0.63
CA LEU A 248 -10.50 -16.96 1.97
C LEU A 248 -11.74 -16.44 2.71
N LEU A 249 -12.42 -15.43 2.17
CA LEU A 249 -13.61 -14.86 2.77
C LEU A 249 -14.84 -15.71 2.40
N PRO A 250 -15.82 -15.86 3.30
CA PRO A 250 -17.04 -16.58 2.99
C PRO A 250 -17.84 -15.83 1.91
N ASP A 251 -18.44 -16.56 0.96
CA ASP A 251 -19.42 -15.99 0.01
C ASP A 251 -20.64 -15.45 0.76
N ARG A 252 -21.12 -16.24 1.74
CA ARG A 252 -22.20 -15.90 2.66
C ARG A 252 -21.84 -16.37 4.06
N ILE A 253 -22.12 -15.52 5.05
CA ILE A 253 -21.83 -15.83 6.46
C ILE A 253 -22.82 -16.86 6.99
N ASP A 254 -24.10 -16.71 6.62
CA ASP A 254 -25.17 -17.62 6.95
C ASP A 254 -25.90 -17.99 5.65
N THR A 255 -26.01 -19.27 5.34
CA THR A 255 -26.65 -19.71 4.09
C THR A 255 -28.14 -19.36 4.03
N ASP A 256 -28.81 -19.21 5.17
CA ASP A 256 -30.26 -19.03 5.27
C ASP A 256 -30.70 -17.57 5.32
N LYS A 257 -29.77 -16.63 5.57
CA LYS A 257 -30.07 -15.19 5.68
C LYS A 257 -28.91 -14.29 5.27
N LEU A 258 -29.22 -13.08 4.82
CA LEU A 258 -28.26 -12.03 4.52
C LEU A 258 -27.93 -11.23 5.79
N VAL A 259 -26.65 -11.13 6.17
CA VAL A 259 -26.22 -10.29 7.28
C VAL A 259 -25.80 -8.91 6.76
N ILE A 260 -26.48 -7.85 7.18
CA ILE A 260 -26.28 -6.49 6.67
C ILE A 260 -25.73 -5.61 7.79
N GLY A 261 -24.49 -5.16 7.65
CA GLY A 261 -23.90 -4.16 8.53
C GLY A 261 -24.39 -2.76 8.18
N ILE A 262 -24.95 -2.04 9.15
CA ILE A 262 -25.45 -0.68 8.94
C ILE A 262 -24.80 0.35 9.87
N GLN A 263 -24.66 1.57 9.38
CA GLN A 263 -24.33 2.74 10.19
C GLN A 263 -25.55 3.09 11.08
N GLY A 264 -25.33 3.58 12.30
CA GLY A 264 -26.40 3.90 13.24
C GLY A 264 -26.98 2.69 14.00
N GLY A 265 -27.90 2.99 14.92
CA GLY A 265 -28.59 2.01 15.76
C GLY A 265 -30.04 1.72 15.32
N PRO A 266 -30.78 0.95 16.14
CA PRO A 266 -32.19 0.64 15.90
C PRO A 266 -33.05 1.90 15.70
N GLY A 267 -33.88 1.89 14.66
CA GLY A 267 -34.76 3.01 14.31
C GLY A 267 -34.07 4.20 13.63
N SER A 268 -32.81 4.04 13.23
CA SER A 268 -32.10 5.05 12.42
C SER A 268 -32.59 5.07 10.95
N PHE A 269 -32.30 6.15 10.24
CA PHE A 269 -32.59 6.24 8.81
C PHE A 269 -31.78 5.25 7.95
N ASN A 270 -30.63 4.77 8.43
CA ASN A 270 -29.90 3.68 7.76
C ASN A 270 -30.66 2.35 7.87
N GLU A 271 -31.32 2.08 9.00
CA GLU A 271 -32.20 0.91 9.12
C GLU A 271 -33.39 1.04 8.16
N GLU A 272 -33.98 2.22 8.06
CA GLU A 272 -35.06 2.50 7.10
C GLU A 272 -34.59 2.28 5.65
N ALA A 273 -33.39 2.76 5.30
CA ALA A 273 -32.78 2.54 3.99
C ALA A 273 -32.50 1.06 3.71
N ALA A 274 -31.99 0.30 4.68
CA ALA A 274 -31.79 -1.14 4.56
C ALA A 274 -33.12 -1.89 4.34
N ARG A 275 -34.15 -1.58 5.14
CA ARG A 275 -35.50 -2.17 4.97
C ARG A 275 -36.08 -1.81 3.61
N HIS A 276 -35.95 -0.57 3.17
CA HIS A 276 -36.39 -0.12 1.86
C HIS A 276 -35.69 -0.91 0.74
N TYR A 277 -34.37 -1.05 0.81
CA TYR A 277 -33.60 -1.78 -0.19
C TYR A 277 -34.00 -3.26 -0.28
N VAL A 278 -34.06 -3.95 0.87
CA VAL A 278 -34.37 -5.39 0.94
C VAL A 278 -35.84 -5.68 0.59
N SER A 279 -36.76 -4.72 0.74
CA SER A 279 -38.16 -4.89 0.33
C SER A 279 -38.33 -5.23 -1.17
N ARG A 280 -37.32 -4.96 -2.00
CA ARG A 280 -37.25 -5.33 -3.42
C ARG A 280 -37.11 -6.85 -3.61
N SER A 281 -36.65 -7.57 -2.58
CA SER A 281 -36.40 -9.02 -2.54
C SER A 281 -37.10 -9.66 -1.33
N PRO A 282 -38.44 -9.73 -1.31
CA PRO A 282 -39.22 -10.08 -0.10
C PRO A 282 -38.99 -11.51 0.41
N ASP A 283 -38.50 -12.42 -0.44
CA ASP A 283 -38.22 -13.82 -0.08
C ASP A 283 -36.83 -13.99 0.58
N GLU A 284 -35.97 -12.97 0.54
CA GLU A 284 -34.64 -13.02 1.16
C GLU A 284 -34.73 -12.68 2.65
N ARG A 285 -34.43 -13.66 3.51
CA ARG A 285 -34.28 -13.41 4.94
C ARG A 285 -33.03 -12.59 5.18
N TYR A 286 -33.08 -11.67 6.14
CA TYR A 286 -31.94 -10.85 6.51
C TYR A 286 -31.89 -10.56 8.01
N GLU A 287 -30.72 -10.14 8.48
CA GLU A 287 -30.48 -9.61 9.81
C GLU A 287 -29.66 -8.32 9.71
N LEU A 288 -29.96 -7.35 10.57
CA LEU A 288 -29.22 -6.09 10.65
C LEU A 288 -28.19 -6.16 11.78
N ALA A 289 -26.93 -5.94 11.44
CA ALA A 289 -25.85 -5.71 12.39
C ALA A 289 -25.65 -4.20 12.55
N TYR A 290 -25.99 -3.68 13.73
CA TYR A 290 -25.85 -2.25 14.07
C TYR A 290 -24.40 -1.94 14.42
N LEU A 291 -23.66 -1.36 13.46
CA LEU A 291 -22.23 -1.10 13.60
C LEU A 291 -21.92 0.36 13.93
N HIS A 292 -22.96 1.20 13.98
CA HIS A 292 -22.96 2.60 14.41
C HIS A 292 -22.20 3.58 13.49
N THR A 293 -21.02 3.21 13.00
CA THR A 293 -20.14 4.06 12.17
C THR A 293 -19.87 3.42 10.81
N THR A 294 -19.60 4.24 9.80
CA THR A 294 -19.27 3.73 8.45
C THR A 294 -17.95 2.93 8.48
N GLU A 295 -17.00 3.36 9.30
CA GLU A 295 -15.74 2.64 9.52
C GLU A 295 -15.96 1.23 10.07
N ASN A 296 -16.87 1.07 11.04
CA ASN A 296 -17.18 -0.27 11.58
C ASN A 296 -17.92 -1.13 10.55
N VAL A 297 -18.80 -0.54 9.73
CA VAL A 297 -19.47 -1.25 8.62
C VAL A 297 -18.44 -1.80 7.64
N LEU A 298 -17.54 -0.97 7.14
CA LEU A 298 -16.53 -1.39 6.17
C LEU A 298 -15.51 -2.36 6.77
N ARG A 299 -15.12 -2.18 8.03
CA ARG A 299 -14.25 -3.13 8.74
C ARG A 299 -14.90 -4.50 8.92
N ALA A 300 -16.17 -4.55 9.31
CA ALA A 300 -16.90 -5.81 9.44
C ALA A 300 -17.08 -6.49 8.08
N LEU A 301 -17.28 -5.71 7.01
CA LEU A 301 -17.38 -6.23 5.65
C LEU A 301 -16.06 -6.86 5.19
N GLU A 302 -14.94 -6.16 5.37
CA GLU A 302 -13.57 -6.60 5.05
C GLU A 302 -13.17 -7.86 5.84
N ALA A 303 -13.56 -7.94 7.12
CA ALA A 303 -13.30 -9.10 7.97
C ALA A 303 -14.23 -10.31 7.70
N GLY A 304 -15.20 -10.18 6.79
CA GLY A 304 -16.17 -11.24 6.52
C GLY A 304 -17.20 -11.46 7.64
N ALA A 305 -17.47 -10.44 8.46
CA ALA A 305 -18.44 -10.48 9.57
C ALA A 305 -19.84 -9.98 9.19
N VAL A 306 -20.00 -9.32 8.05
CA VAL A 306 -21.31 -9.02 7.41
C VAL A 306 -21.24 -9.29 5.91
N ASP A 307 -22.34 -9.66 5.25
CA ASP A 307 -22.38 -9.93 3.80
C ASP A 307 -22.51 -8.65 2.96
N ARG A 308 -23.15 -7.63 3.53
CA ARG A 308 -23.39 -6.32 2.92
C ARG A 308 -23.13 -5.21 3.91
N GLY A 309 -22.72 -4.06 3.40
CA GLY A 309 -22.65 -2.81 4.15
C GLY A 309 -23.65 -1.79 3.62
N LEU A 310 -24.23 -1.00 4.51
CA LEU A 310 -25.05 0.14 4.16
C LEU A 310 -24.75 1.35 5.05
N PHE A 311 -24.53 2.50 4.41
CA PHE A 311 -24.25 3.76 5.08
C PHE A 311 -24.62 4.96 4.20
N ALA A 312 -24.89 6.10 4.84
CA ALA A 312 -25.20 7.35 4.16
C ALA A 312 -23.93 8.03 3.65
N ILE A 313 -23.99 8.66 2.46
CA ILE A 313 -22.87 9.42 1.89
C ILE A 313 -23.19 10.91 1.70
N HIS A 314 -24.46 11.24 1.52
CA HIS A 314 -24.90 12.60 1.28
C HIS A 314 -26.34 12.80 1.76
N SER A 315 -26.66 13.96 2.32
CA SER A 315 -28.03 14.36 2.65
C SER A 315 -28.33 15.75 2.10
N SER A 316 -29.55 15.98 1.60
CA SER A 316 -29.97 17.26 1.02
C SER A 316 -29.77 18.44 1.99
N HIS A 317 -29.87 18.20 3.29
CA HIS A 317 -29.73 19.22 4.31
C HIS A 317 -28.33 19.29 4.95
N GLY A 318 -27.68 18.15 5.16
CA GLY A 318 -26.39 18.06 5.85
C GLY A 318 -25.17 18.05 4.92
N GLY A 319 -25.39 17.96 3.60
CA GLY A 319 -24.32 17.78 2.62
C GLY A 319 -23.66 16.41 2.75
N VAL A 320 -22.38 16.35 2.38
CA VAL A 320 -21.58 15.12 2.38
C VAL A 320 -21.33 14.63 3.81
N VAL A 321 -21.47 13.32 4.02
CA VAL A 321 -21.14 12.66 5.29
C VAL A 321 -19.63 12.41 5.33
N THR A 322 -18.88 13.36 5.91
CA THR A 322 -17.41 13.33 5.96
C THR A 322 -16.83 12.03 6.54
N GLU A 323 -17.46 11.48 7.59
CA GLU A 323 -17.06 10.21 8.19
C GLU A 323 -17.07 9.06 7.16
N SER A 324 -18.11 8.99 6.32
CA SER A 324 -18.23 7.97 5.28
C SER A 324 -17.13 8.12 4.23
N ILE A 325 -16.81 9.35 3.82
CA ILE A 325 -15.69 9.61 2.88
C ILE A 325 -14.35 9.15 3.46
N GLN A 326 -14.10 9.45 4.75
CA GLN A 326 -12.87 9.03 5.43
C GLN A 326 -12.76 7.51 5.52
N ALA A 327 -13.84 6.82 5.89
CA ALA A 327 -13.88 5.37 5.98
C ALA A 327 -13.66 4.71 4.59
N MET A 328 -14.31 5.23 3.55
CA MET A 328 -14.17 4.72 2.19
C MET A 328 -12.75 4.87 1.64
N ALA A 329 -12.01 5.91 2.04
CA ALA A 329 -10.64 6.12 1.62
C ALA A 329 -9.63 5.10 2.20
N GLN A 330 -10.02 4.38 3.26
CA GLN A 330 -9.11 3.52 4.03
C GLN A 330 -9.43 2.02 3.91
N ARG A 331 -10.53 1.66 3.23
CA ARG A 331 -11.09 0.30 3.25
C ARG A 331 -11.38 -0.21 1.86
N ARG A 332 -11.23 -1.53 1.67
CA ARG A 332 -11.56 -2.21 0.40
C ARG A 332 -13.01 -2.69 0.41
N PHE A 333 -13.79 -2.27 -0.58
CA PHE A 333 -15.17 -2.71 -0.80
C PHE A 333 -15.55 -2.49 -2.28
N ALA A 334 -16.65 -3.10 -2.71
CA ALA A 334 -17.26 -2.87 -4.01
C ALA A 334 -18.65 -2.24 -3.82
N ILE A 335 -18.93 -1.18 -4.57
CA ILE A 335 -20.26 -0.57 -4.63
C ILE A 335 -21.16 -1.46 -5.48
N VAL A 336 -22.28 -1.87 -4.91
CA VAL A 336 -23.33 -2.60 -5.63
C VAL A 336 -24.32 -1.59 -6.22
N GLU A 337 -24.77 -0.64 -5.41
CA GLU A 337 -25.74 0.37 -5.82
C GLU A 337 -25.64 1.63 -4.94
N GLU A 338 -25.89 2.78 -5.54
CA GLU A 338 -26.23 4.02 -4.85
C GLU A 338 -27.73 4.27 -5.01
N PHE A 339 -28.43 4.53 -3.91
CA PHE A 339 -29.86 4.81 -3.94
C PHE A 339 -30.24 5.87 -2.92
N GLU A 340 -31.39 6.50 -3.14
CA GLU A 340 -31.88 7.58 -2.28
C GLU A 340 -33.19 7.17 -1.62
N ILE A 341 -33.36 7.57 -0.35
CA ILE A 341 -34.66 7.54 0.32
C ILE A 341 -35.03 8.93 0.81
N ARG A 342 -36.33 9.21 0.81
CA ARG A 342 -36.88 10.44 1.36
C ARG A 342 -36.90 10.33 2.88
N ILE A 343 -36.21 11.23 3.56
CA ILE A 343 -36.11 11.31 5.01
C ILE A 343 -37.26 12.17 5.54
N ALA A 344 -38.16 11.54 6.29
CA ALA A 344 -39.30 12.19 6.91
C ALA A 344 -39.22 12.13 8.44
N HIS A 345 -39.40 13.28 9.09
CA HIS A 345 -39.43 13.36 10.56
C HIS A 345 -40.88 13.29 11.06
N ALA A 346 -41.11 12.48 12.08
CA ALA A 346 -42.40 12.35 12.76
C ALA A 346 -42.32 12.87 14.19
N LEU A 347 -43.39 13.53 14.67
CA LEU A 347 -43.56 13.90 16.08
C LEU A 347 -44.22 12.75 16.82
N MET A 348 -43.61 12.32 17.92
CA MET A 348 -43.97 11.13 18.66
C MET A 348 -44.11 11.43 20.15
N VAL A 349 -45.12 10.86 20.79
CA VAL A 349 -45.39 10.98 22.23
C VAL A 349 -45.56 9.61 22.86
N ALA A 350 -45.41 9.51 24.17
CA ALA A 350 -45.72 8.27 24.90
C ALA A 350 -47.17 7.81 24.60
N PRO A 351 -47.46 6.51 24.53
CA PRO A 351 -48.75 6.00 24.06
C PRO A 351 -49.96 6.52 24.85
N THR A 352 -49.80 6.75 26.15
CA THR A 352 -50.83 7.29 27.05
C THR A 352 -50.75 8.80 27.27
N ALA A 353 -49.83 9.50 26.60
CA ALA A 353 -49.68 10.94 26.77
C ALA A 353 -50.88 11.68 26.15
N ASP A 354 -51.33 12.71 26.86
CA ASP A 354 -52.32 13.68 26.39
C ASP A 354 -51.59 14.80 25.65
N ILE A 355 -51.87 14.95 24.35
CA ILE A 355 -51.13 15.89 23.48
C ILE A 355 -51.30 17.33 23.93
N ASP A 356 -52.46 17.68 24.50
CA ASP A 356 -52.76 19.03 24.98
C ASP A 356 -51.94 19.42 26.22
N LYS A 357 -51.29 18.44 26.87
CA LYS A 357 -50.41 18.62 28.03
C LYS A 357 -48.92 18.56 27.67
N VAL A 358 -48.59 18.28 26.41
CA VAL A 358 -47.20 18.33 25.95
C VAL A 358 -46.74 19.78 25.94
N ASP A 359 -45.57 20.04 26.52
CA ASP A 359 -44.99 21.39 26.60
C ASP A 359 -43.59 21.47 25.97
N THR A 360 -42.97 20.33 25.66
CA THR A 360 -41.57 20.25 25.22
C THR A 360 -41.37 19.20 24.12
N ILE A 361 -40.66 19.57 23.06
CA ILE A 361 -40.10 18.62 22.07
C ILE A 361 -38.61 18.45 22.37
N MET A 362 -38.21 17.22 22.67
CA MET A 362 -36.82 16.83 22.90
C MET A 362 -36.31 15.90 21.80
N THR A 363 -35.33 16.37 21.03
CA THR A 363 -34.71 15.58 19.93
C THR A 363 -33.30 16.11 19.62
N HIS A 364 -32.61 15.47 18.68
CA HIS A 364 -31.27 15.85 18.24
C HIS A 364 -31.28 17.26 17.62
N PRO A 365 -30.26 18.11 17.88
CA PRO A 365 -30.20 19.49 17.36
C PRO A 365 -30.37 19.58 15.84
N GLN A 366 -29.84 18.61 15.10
CA GLN A 366 -29.96 18.56 13.63
C GLN A 366 -31.42 18.33 13.18
N VAL A 367 -32.20 17.54 13.91
CA VAL A 367 -33.63 17.32 13.62
C VAL A 367 -34.42 18.61 13.88
N LEU A 368 -34.13 19.31 14.98
CA LEU A 368 -34.72 20.61 15.28
C LEU A 368 -34.40 21.65 14.19
N SER A 369 -33.16 21.67 13.70
CA SER A 369 -32.74 22.56 12.61
C SER A 369 -33.46 22.24 11.30
N GLN A 370 -33.67 20.96 11.00
CA GLN A 370 -34.35 20.49 9.79
C GLN A 370 -35.86 20.75 9.77
N CYS A 371 -36.48 20.96 10.93
CA CYS A 371 -37.93 21.12 11.08
C CYS A 371 -38.32 22.51 11.61
N ARG A 372 -37.38 23.46 11.67
CA ARG A 372 -37.53 24.71 12.42
C ARG A 372 -38.74 25.52 11.97
N THR A 373 -38.89 25.72 10.66
CA THR A 373 -39.96 26.52 10.07
C THR A 373 -41.32 25.89 10.33
N THR A 374 -41.40 24.57 10.18
CA THR A 374 -42.63 23.81 10.43
C THR A 374 -43.02 23.83 11.91
N LEU A 375 -42.04 23.65 12.81
CA LEU A 375 -42.25 23.70 14.25
C LEU A 375 -42.65 25.11 14.73
N ASP A 376 -42.02 26.17 14.22
CA ASP A 376 -42.36 27.55 14.55
C ASP A 376 -43.76 27.94 14.01
N ARG A 377 -44.26 27.28 12.96
CA ARG A 377 -45.61 27.51 12.42
C ARG A 377 -46.68 26.75 13.19
N ASP A 378 -46.51 25.45 13.36
CA ASP A 378 -47.58 24.54 13.80
C ASP A 378 -47.49 24.22 15.30
N TYR A 379 -46.31 24.39 15.91
CA TYR A 379 -46.00 23.98 17.29
C TYR A 379 -45.28 25.08 18.09
N SER A 380 -45.50 26.36 17.76
CA SER A 380 -44.85 27.53 18.39
C SER A 380 -45.03 27.65 19.91
N HIS A 381 -46.04 26.98 20.46
CA HIS A 381 -46.32 26.93 21.89
C HIS A 381 -45.44 25.92 22.65
N LEU A 382 -44.77 24.99 21.94
CA LEU A 382 -43.92 23.96 22.52
C LEU A 382 -42.47 24.44 22.63
N ARG A 383 -41.81 24.07 23.73
CA ARG A 383 -40.40 24.36 23.96
C ARG A 383 -39.55 23.37 23.17
N LEU A 384 -38.68 23.87 22.30
CA LEU A 384 -37.70 23.05 21.59
C LEU A 384 -36.44 22.89 22.44
N LYS A 385 -36.07 21.65 22.76
CA LYS A 385 -34.91 21.35 23.61
C LYS A 385 -34.06 20.23 23.00
N SER A 386 -32.75 20.43 22.98
CA SER A 386 -31.82 19.29 22.87
C SER A 386 -31.59 18.71 24.26
N GLY A 387 -31.57 17.39 24.38
CA GLY A 387 -31.12 16.72 25.60
C GLY A 387 -29.62 16.96 25.87
N GLU A 388 -29.16 16.53 27.05
CA GLU A 388 -27.75 16.50 27.45
C GLU A 388 -27.30 15.04 27.60
N GLY A 389 -26.00 14.77 27.40
CA GLY A 389 -25.47 13.41 27.41
C GLY A 389 -26.14 12.52 26.36
N ASP A 390 -26.57 11.33 26.75
CA ASP A 390 -27.22 10.36 25.85
C ASP A 390 -28.56 10.85 25.30
N LEU A 391 -29.21 11.82 25.96
CA LEU A 391 -30.49 12.40 25.50
C LEU A 391 -30.33 13.33 24.30
N ILE A 392 -29.09 13.60 23.85
CA ILE A 392 -28.83 14.23 22.55
C ILE A 392 -29.32 13.30 21.43
N ASP A 393 -29.22 11.99 21.61
CA ASP A 393 -29.75 11.02 20.66
C ASP A 393 -31.27 10.91 20.80
N HIS A 394 -31.97 11.24 19.73
CA HIS A 394 -33.43 11.17 19.67
C HIS A 394 -33.96 9.73 19.77
N ALA A 395 -33.18 8.72 19.39
CA ALA A 395 -33.53 7.33 19.62
C ALA A 395 -33.56 7.00 21.12
N LYS A 396 -32.65 7.59 21.92
CA LYS A 396 -32.63 7.44 23.38
C LYS A 396 -33.83 8.10 24.03
N VAL A 397 -34.21 9.29 23.56
CA VAL A 397 -35.42 9.97 24.04
C VAL A 397 -36.66 9.13 23.74
N ALA A 398 -36.75 8.56 22.54
CA ALA A 398 -37.85 7.67 22.16
C ALA A 398 -37.93 6.40 23.03
N GLU A 399 -36.80 5.76 23.32
CA GLU A 399 -36.70 4.62 24.22
C GLU A 399 -37.26 4.94 25.62
N LEU A 400 -36.79 6.04 26.22
CA LEU A 400 -37.19 6.41 27.58
C LEU A 400 -38.64 6.90 27.66
N LEU A 401 -39.16 7.55 26.61
CA LEU A 401 -40.60 7.86 26.49
C LEU A 401 -41.44 6.59 26.44
N GLY A 402 -41.01 5.57 25.69
CA GLY A 402 -41.71 4.29 25.59
C GLY A 402 -41.74 3.53 26.91
N ARG A 403 -40.66 3.63 27.70
CA ARG A 403 -40.57 3.05 29.05
C ARG A 403 -41.29 3.85 30.14
N GLY A 404 -41.76 5.07 29.83
CA GLY A 404 -42.36 5.96 30.82
C GLY A 404 -41.35 6.56 31.81
N GLU A 405 -40.06 6.56 31.46
CA GLU A 405 -38.97 7.12 32.27
C GLU A 405 -38.76 8.62 32.01
N LEU A 406 -39.41 9.17 30.97
CA LEU A 406 -39.49 10.61 30.73
C LEU A 406 -40.90 11.14 31.04
N PRO A 407 -41.04 12.43 31.43
CA PRO A 407 -42.34 13.02 31.72
C PRO A 407 -43.29 12.89 30.52
N PRO A 408 -44.60 12.63 30.73
CA PRO A 408 -45.58 12.52 29.65
C PRO A 408 -45.84 13.86 28.95
N THR A 409 -45.27 14.97 29.44
CA THR A 409 -45.30 16.29 28.81
C THR A 409 -44.23 16.47 27.74
N VAL A 410 -43.37 15.47 27.51
CA VAL A 410 -42.30 15.49 26.51
C VAL A 410 -42.72 14.71 25.26
N ALA A 411 -42.48 15.31 24.10
CA ALA A 411 -42.51 14.65 22.80
C ALA A 411 -41.08 14.50 22.24
N THR A 412 -40.91 13.62 21.26
CA THR A 412 -39.65 13.48 20.51
C THR A 412 -39.89 13.45 19.00
N MET A 413 -38.83 13.57 18.22
CA MET A 413 -38.88 13.55 16.76
C MET A 413 -37.76 12.70 16.16
N GLY A 414 -38.05 12.04 15.05
CA GLY A 414 -37.10 11.22 14.28
C GLY A 414 -37.82 10.37 13.22
N SER A 415 -37.19 9.28 12.78
CA SER A 415 -37.87 8.29 11.92
C SER A 415 -39.10 7.73 12.64
N SER A 416 -40.19 7.55 11.90
CA SER A 416 -41.40 6.92 12.47
C SER A 416 -41.19 5.48 12.90
N ALA A 417 -40.10 4.82 12.46
CA ALA A 417 -39.71 3.49 12.93
C ALA A 417 -39.48 3.44 14.46
N LEU A 418 -39.10 4.56 15.08
CA LEU A 418 -38.94 4.65 16.54
C LEU A 418 -40.28 4.48 17.28
N ALA A 419 -41.39 4.87 16.66
CA ALA A 419 -42.70 4.68 17.27
C ALA A 419 -43.08 3.21 17.35
N ASP A 420 -42.83 2.45 16.29
CA ASP A 420 -43.07 1.01 16.26
C ASP A 420 -42.13 0.27 17.22
N LEU A 421 -40.85 0.68 17.26
CA LEU A 421 -39.82 0.07 18.10
C LEU A 421 -40.08 0.26 19.61
N TYR A 422 -40.52 1.44 20.03
CA TYR A 422 -40.68 1.80 21.44
C TYR A 422 -42.14 1.98 21.87
N GLY A 423 -43.10 1.61 21.02
CA GLY A 423 -44.53 1.68 21.32
C GLY A 423 -45.06 3.11 21.48
N LEU A 424 -44.48 4.09 20.78
CA LEU A 424 -44.91 5.48 20.83
C LEU A 424 -46.11 5.73 19.91
N ARG A 425 -46.84 6.82 20.18
CA ARG A 425 -47.91 7.31 19.32
C ARG A 425 -47.40 8.42 18.42
N VAL A 426 -47.46 8.22 17.10
CA VAL A 426 -47.17 9.26 16.11
C VAL A 426 -48.31 10.28 16.09
N VAL A 427 -47.98 11.55 16.28
CA VAL A 427 -48.93 12.68 16.34
C VAL A 427 -48.94 13.45 15.02
N ALA A 428 -47.79 13.61 14.39
CA ALA A 428 -47.64 14.23 13.08
C ALA A 428 -46.48 13.61 12.31
N ARG A 429 -46.52 13.73 10.99
CA ARG A 429 -45.54 13.20 10.04
C ARG A 429 -45.09 14.31 9.11
N ASP A 430 -43.98 14.07 8.42
CA ASP A 430 -43.47 14.95 7.36
C ASP A 430 -43.16 16.38 7.84
N LEU A 431 -42.54 16.49 9.02
CA LEU A 431 -42.27 17.78 9.67
C LEU A 431 -40.99 18.50 9.21
N GLN A 432 -40.23 17.90 8.29
CA GLN A 432 -39.06 18.53 7.68
C GLN A 432 -39.43 19.76 6.84
N ASP A 433 -38.60 20.80 6.92
CA ASP A 433 -38.83 22.06 6.19
C ASP A 433 -38.62 21.91 4.68
N ILE A 434 -37.76 20.98 4.25
CA ILE A 434 -37.54 20.65 2.85
C ILE A 434 -38.36 19.42 2.51
N ALA A 435 -39.41 19.57 1.71
CA ALA A 435 -40.27 18.45 1.30
C ALA A 435 -39.49 17.33 0.58
N GLU A 436 -38.50 17.73 -0.23
CA GLU A 436 -37.56 16.87 -0.95
C GLU A 436 -36.27 16.62 -0.13
N ASN A 437 -36.40 16.22 1.12
CA ASN A 437 -35.27 15.87 1.98
C ASN A 437 -34.79 14.44 1.64
N PHE A 438 -33.90 14.29 0.67
CA PHE A 438 -33.34 13.00 0.29
C PHE A 438 -32.00 12.75 0.98
N THR A 439 -31.71 11.48 1.24
CA THR A 439 -30.38 11.04 1.65
C THR A 439 -29.96 9.89 0.75
N SER A 440 -28.73 9.99 0.24
CA SER A 440 -28.12 9.02 -0.66
C SER A 440 -27.30 8.03 0.17
N PHE A 441 -27.52 6.74 -0.08
CA PHE A 441 -26.92 5.62 0.63
C PHE A 441 -26.16 4.73 -0.35
N LEU A 442 -25.07 4.15 0.11
CA LEU A 442 -24.35 3.12 -0.63
C LEU A 442 -24.70 1.74 -0.08
N TRP A 443 -25.09 0.84 -0.98
CA TRP A 443 -25.15 -0.60 -0.75
C TRP A 443 -23.87 -1.23 -1.27
N VAL A 444 -23.08 -1.84 -0.37
CA VAL A 444 -21.73 -2.32 -0.68
C VAL A 444 -21.55 -3.79 -0.32
N ARG A 445 -20.55 -4.41 -0.95
CA ARG A 445 -20.12 -5.80 -0.69
C ARG A 445 -18.59 -5.89 -0.64
N ARG A 446 -18.08 -7.05 -0.20
CA ARG A 446 -16.64 -7.36 -0.33
C ARG A 446 -16.19 -7.32 -1.80
N PRO A 447 -14.95 -6.89 -2.11
CA PRO A 447 -14.39 -7.08 -3.44
C PRO A 447 -14.33 -8.57 -3.79
N GLY A 448 -14.44 -8.91 -5.07
CA GLY A 448 -14.29 -10.30 -5.54
C GLY A 448 -15.41 -11.28 -5.17
N ALA A 449 -16.35 -10.91 -4.31
CA ALA A 449 -17.51 -11.73 -3.97
C ALA A 449 -18.32 -12.07 -5.23
N ARG A 450 -18.51 -13.36 -5.49
CA ARG A 450 -19.21 -13.86 -6.68
C ARG A 450 -20.70 -13.63 -6.60
#